data_AF-A0A1H3K4M3-F1
#
_entry.id   AF-A0A1H3K4M3-F1
#
_cell.length_a   1.000
_cell.length_b   1.000
_cell.length_c   1.000
_cell.angle_alpha   90.00
_cell.angle_beta   90.00
_cell.angle_gamma   90.00
#
_symmetry.space_group_name_H-M   'P 1'
#
loop_
_entity.id
_entity.type
_entity.pdbx_description
1 polymer ?
#
loop_
_entity_poly.entity_id
_entity_poly.type
_entity_poly.pdbx_seq_one_letter_code
_entity_poly.pdbx_strand_id
1 'polypeptide(L)' 'MKIRKMKSKALGLLALALLGAAGTVVAYPAPGTCTAANQGQRVREYNSDNSSRIYMCDEGVWQTYAICDKYGRCIVII' A
#
# COMPACT_ATOMS: atom_id res chain seq x y z
N MET A 1 -24.47 -29.49 35.31
CA MET A 1 -24.16 -28.15 34.75
C MET A 1 -22.92 -27.59 35.42
N LYS A 2 -21.80 -27.46 34.69
CA LYS A 2 -20.68 -26.51 34.92
C LYS A 2 -19.57 -26.74 33.87
N ILE A 3 -19.76 -26.16 32.69
CA ILE A 3 -18.75 -26.12 31.63
C ILE A 3 -17.83 -24.94 31.98
N ARG A 4 -16.57 -25.23 32.32
CA ARG A 4 -15.56 -24.20 32.60
C ARG A 4 -15.14 -23.56 31.27
N LYS A 5 -15.33 -22.24 31.17
CA LYS A 5 -14.88 -21.38 30.05
C LYS A 5 -13.36 -21.53 29.84
N MET A 6 -12.97 -22.14 28.72
CA MET A 6 -11.64 -21.89 28.14
C MET A 6 -11.74 -20.56 27.38
N LYS A 7 -11.40 -19.46 28.05
CA LYS A 7 -11.17 -18.17 27.40
C LYS A 7 -9.66 -18.01 27.19
N SER A 8 -9.31 -17.41 26.06
CA SER A 8 -8.00 -16.80 25.79
C SER A 8 -6.92 -17.71 25.24
N LYS A 9 -7.18 -18.34 24.09
CA LYS A 9 -6.15 -18.56 23.06
C LYS A 9 -6.77 -18.22 21.71
N ALA A 10 -5.99 -17.61 20.80
CA ALA A 10 -6.35 -17.27 19.41
C ALA A 10 -6.95 -15.88 19.12
N LEU A 11 -6.40 -14.79 19.69
CA LEU A 11 -6.65 -13.44 19.13
C LEU A 11 -5.38 -12.57 18.99
N GLY A 12 -4.20 -13.16 19.05
CA GLY A 12 -2.92 -12.44 18.99
C GLY A 12 -2.12 -12.59 17.70
N LEU A 13 -2.67 -13.24 16.66
CA LEU A 13 -1.89 -13.63 15.46
C LEU A 13 -2.44 -13.06 14.14
N LEU A 14 -3.46 -12.20 14.17
CA LEU A 14 -4.05 -11.64 12.94
C LEU A 14 -3.62 -10.19 12.62
N ALA A 15 -2.63 -9.63 13.32
CA ALA A 15 -2.14 -8.27 13.07
C ALA A 15 -0.85 -8.22 12.24
N LEU A 16 -0.13 -9.35 12.06
CA LEU A 16 1.09 -9.40 11.24
C LEU A 16 0.84 -9.87 9.79
N ALA A 17 -0.38 -10.31 9.45
CA ALA A 17 -0.69 -10.79 8.11
C ALA A 17 -0.99 -9.68 7.08
N LEU A 18 -1.13 -8.42 7.51
CA LEU A 18 -1.44 -7.30 6.61
C LEU A 18 -0.23 -6.45 6.20
N LEU A 19 0.98 -6.75 6.70
CA LEU A 19 2.22 -6.19 6.13
C LEU A 19 2.81 -7.07 5.00
N GLY A 20 2.16 -8.20 4.69
CA GLY A 20 2.64 -9.19 3.73
C GLY A 20 1.89 -9.19 2.41
N ALA A 21 1.67 -8.02 1.79
CA ALA A 21 1.13 -7.95 0.43
C ALA A 21 1.54 -6.66 -0.29
N ALA A 22 2.85 -6.40 -0.39
CA ALA A 22 3.38 -5.51 -1.41
C ALA A 22 4.56 -6.21 -2.12
N GLY A 23 4.36 -7.50 -2.39
CA GLY A 23 5.24 -8.35 -3.18
C GLY A 23 4.47 -8.91 -4.37
N THR A 24 3.63 -8.10 -5.00
CA THR A 24 3.09 -8.39 -6.32
C THR A 24 3.40 -7.19 -7.17
N VAL A 25 4.30 -7.40 -8.13
CA VAL A 25 4.51 -6.55 -9.31
C VAL A 25 3.20 -6.54 -10.11
N VAL A 26 2.22 -5.82 -9.60
CA VAL A 26 1.14 -5.27 -10.42
C VAL A 26 1.56 -3.84 -10.66
N ALA A 27 2.14 -3.63 -11.84
CA ALA A 27 2.45 -2.33 -12.38
C ALA A 27 1.17 -1.48 -12.35
N TYR A 28 1.25 -0.27 -11.83
CA TYR A 28 0.11 0.63 -11.53
C TYR A 28 -0.80 0.15 -10.36
N PRO A 29 -1.07 1.01 -9.35
CA PRO A 29 -2.09 0.69 -8.36
C PRO A 29 -3.44 0.50 -9.05
N ALA A 30 -4.01 -0.69 -8.95
CA ALA A 30 -5.19 -1.07 -9.73
C ALA A 30 -6.31 0.00 -9.59
N PRO A 31 -6.96 0.40 -10.71
CA PRO A 31 -8.11 1.30 -10.66
C PRO A 31 -9.15 0.82 -9.64
N GLY A 32 -9.68 1.73 -8.81
CA GLY A 32 -10.64 1.40 -7.75
C GLY A 32 -10.03 0.91 -6.43
N THR A 33 -8.71 0.84 -6.31
CA THR A 33 -8.04 0.60 -5.00
C THR A 33 -7.83 1.87 -4.18
N CYS A 34 -8.00 3.05 -4.78
CA CYS A 34 -8.05 4.32 -4.04
C CYS A 34 -9.47 4.50 -3.47
N THR A 35 -9.54 4.60 -2.16
CA THR A 35 -10.75 4.66 -1.34
C THR A 35 -10.56 5.73 -0.27
N ALA A 36 -11.63 6.10 0.44
CA ALA A 36 -11.51 7.02 1.56
C ALA A 36 -10.52 6.54 2.65
N ALA A 37 -10.29 5.22 2.77
CA ALA A 37 -9.40 4.65 3.78
C ALA A 37 -7.90 4.86 3.50
N ASN A 38 -7.52 5.12 2.24
CA ASN A 38 -6.14 5.35 1.84
C ASN A 38 -5.94 6.71 1.13
N GLN A 39 -6.88 7.63 1.31
CA GLN A 39 -6.75 9.02 0.87
C GLN A 39 -5.45 9.64 1.42
N GLY A 40 -4.67 10.26 0.54
CA GLY A 40 -3.35 10.84 0.85
C GLY A 40 -2.21 9.81 0.98
N GLN A 41 -2.50 8.51 0.90
CA GLN A 41 -1.46 7.48 0.87
C GLN A 41 -0.62 7.62 -0.40
N ARG A 42 0.69 7.38 -0.27
CA ARG A 42 1.64 7.35 -1.39
C ARG A 42 2.12 5.93 -1.64
N VAL A 43 2.15 5.53 -2.90
CA VAL A 43 2.66 4.24 -3.35
C VAL A 43 3.78 4.48 -4.34
N ARG A 44 4.89 3.75 -4.19
CA ARG A 44 6.06 3.87 -5.06
C ARG A 44 6.21 2.64 -5.91
N GLU A 45 6.32 2.84 -7.20
CA GLU A 45 6.57 1.84 -8.21
C GLU A 45 7.99 2.03 -8.75
N TYR A 46 8.77 0.95 -8.81
CA TYR A 46 10.10 0.97 -9.40
C TYR A 46 10.07 0.36 -10.79
N ASN A 47 10.72 1.03 -11.74
CA ASN A 47 11.00 0.51 -13.06
C ASN A 47 12.24 -0.40 -13.02
N SER A 48 12.45 -1.18 -14.08
CA SER A 48 13.60 -2.08 -14.22
C SER A 48 14.95 -1.34 -14.26
N ASP A 49 14.96 -0.06 -14.62
CA ASP A 49 16.14 0.80 -14.66
C ASP A 49 16.42 1.52 -13.32
N ASN A 50 15.73 1.11 -12.25
CA ASN A 50 15.79 1.69 -10.90
C ASN A 50 15.21 3.11 -10.79
N SER A 51 14.62 3.67 -11.85
CA SER A 51 13.76 4.85 -11.73
C SER A 51 12.46 4.48 -11.02
N SER A 52 11.70 5.47 -10.53
CA SER A 52 10.43 5.20 -9.86
C SER A 52 9.35 6.24 -10.14
N ARG A 53 8.10 5.82 -10.02
CA ARG A 53 6.93 6.69 -10.04
C ARG A 53 6.19 6.58 -8.71
N ILE A 54 5.79 7.71 -8.16
CA ILE A 54 5.03 7.80 -6.92
C ILE A 54 3.60 8.21 -7.28
N TYR A 55 2.64 7.40 -6.87
CA TYR A 55 1.23 7.70 -6.96
C TYR A 55 0.69 8.14 -5.61
N MET A 56 -0.27 9.06 -5.60
CA MET A 56 -1.01 9.48 -4.42
C MET A 56 -2.49 9.21 -4.64
N CYS A 57 -3.14 8.61 -3.66
CA CYS A 57 -4.59 8.41 -3.70
C CYS A 57 -5.24 9.75 -3.36
N ASP A 58 -5.95 10.30 -4.33
CA ASP A 58 -6.65 11.57 -4.20
C ASP A 58 -8.02 11.51 -4.91
N GLU A 59 -9.07 11.96 -4.22
CA GLU A 59 -10.45 11.96 -4.70
C GLU A 59 -10.93 10.60 -5.24
N GLY A 60 -10.46 9.49 -4.65
CA GLY A 60 -10.82 8.15 -5.09
C GLY A 60 -10.08 7.66 -6.35
N VAL A 61 -9.06 8.41 -6.80
CA VAL A 61 -8.21 8.07 -7.96
C VAL A 61 -6.73 8.07 -7.56
N TRP A 62 -5.97 7.11 -8.08
CA TRP A 62 -4.50 7.16 -7.97
C TRP A 62 -3.93 8.13 -9.00
N GLN A 63 -3.40 9.25 -8.51
CA GLN A 63 -2.83 10.33 -9.30
C GLN A 63 -1.30 10.23 -9.28
N THR A 64 -0.61 10.64 -10.36
CA THR A 64 0.86 10.65 -10.37
C THR A 64 1.39 11.84 -9.58
N TYR A 65 1.93 11.60 -8.39
CA TYR A 65 2.46 12.65 -7.51
C TYR A 65 3.89 13.06 -7.90
N ALA A 66 4.77 12.10 -8.16
CA ALA A 66 6.16 12.39 -8.51
C ALA A 66 6.77 11.32 -9.41
N ILE A 67 7.79 11.72 -10.18
CA ILE A 67 8.63 10.82 -10.95
C ILE A 67 10.07 11.00 -10.49
N CYS A 68 10.73 9.92 -10.14
CA CYS A 68 12.12 9.91 -9.70
C CYS A 68 12.99 9.16 -10.71
N ASP A 69 14.19 9.68 -10.97
CA ASP A 69 15.18 8.97 -11.76
C ASP A 69 15.89 7.87 -10.94
N LYS A 70 16.76 7.12 -11.62
CA LYS A 70 17.55 6.03 -11.00
C LYS A 70 18.53 6.46 -9.92
N TYR A 71 18.78 7.77 -9.78
CA TYR A 71 19.66 8.37 -8.78
C TYR A 71 18.88 8.94 -7.58
N GLY A 72 17.55 8.79 -7.58
CA GLY A 72 16.67 9.29 -6.51
C GLY A 72 16.31 10.76 -6.64
N ARG A 73 16.58 11.41 -7.78
CA ARG A 73 16.15 12.79 -8.03
C ARG A 73 14.72 12.78 -8.52
N CYS A 74 13.83 13.46 -7.81
CA CYS A 74 12.40 13.45 -8.07
C CYS A 74 11.88 14.80 -8.55
N ILE A 75 10.97 14.76 -9.52
CA ILE A 75 10.15 15.89 -9.96
C ILE A 75 8.73 15.64 -9.45
N VAL A 76 8.21 16.61 -8.69
CA VAL A 76 6.80 16.60 -8.24
C VAL A 76 5.95 17.18 -9.37
N ILE A 77 4.85 16.49 -9.68
CA ILE A 77 3.98 16.81 -10.84
C ILE A 77 2.67 17.48 -10.39
N ILE A 78 2.21 17.17 -9.18
CA ILE A 78 0.95 17.65 -8.60
C ILE A 78 1.25 18.53 -7.38
#